data_AF-A0A366XB60-F1
#
_entry.id   AF-A0A366XB60-F1
#
_cell.length_a   1.000
_cell.length_b   1.000
_cell.length_c   1.000
_cell.angle_alpha   90.00
_cell.angle_beta   90.00
_cell.angle_gamma   90.00
#
_symmetry.space_group_name_H-M   'P 1'
#
loop_
_entity.id
_entity.type
_entity.pdbx_description
1 polymer ?
#
loop_
_entity_poly.entity_id
_entity_poly.type
_entity_poly.pdbx_seq_one_letter_code
_entity_poly.pdbx_strand_id
1 'polypeptide(L)' 'MTPEQTNVTEKMTSVKAACDKAPAGPRKDRALEHYQAAEKAHEANNYDETDRELNAAAEEII' A
#
# COMPACT_ATOMS: atom_id res chain seq x y z
N MET A 1 -14.67 -3.28 -13.55
CA MET A 1 -13.66 -2.49 -12.82
C MET A 1 -13.67 -1.10 -13.41
N THR A 2 -13.84 -0.09 -12.58
CA THR A 2 -13.61 1.31 -12.97
C THR A 2 -12.11 1.55 -13.10
N PRO A 3 -11.66 2.52 -13.94
CA PRO A 3 -10.24 2.82 -14.13
C PRO A 3 -9.49 3.10 -12.81
N GLU A 4 -10.18 3.67 -11.81
CA GLU A 4 -9.65 3.91 -10.47
C GLU A 4 -9.28 2.62 -9.72
N GLN A 5 -10.09 1.57 -9.83
CA GLN A 5 -9.86 0.29 -9.15
C GLN A 5 -8.61 -0.43 -9.69
N THR A 6 -8.40 -0.34 -11.01
CA THR A 6 -7.18 -0.84 -11.66
C THR A 6 -5.93 -0.11 -11.17
N ASN A 7 -5.98 1.23 -11.08
CA ASN A 7 -4.84 2.04 -10.65
C ASN A 7 -4.41 1.69 -9.21
N VAL A 8 -5.39 1.55 -8.31
CA VAL A 8 -5.14 1.17 -6.92
C VAL A 8 -4.51 -0.22 -6.81
N THR A 9 -4.98 -1.21 -7.58
CA THR A 9 -4.42 -2.57 -7.58
C THR A 9 -2.96 -2.59 -8.07
N GLU A 10 -2.64 -1.81 -9.10
CA GLU A 10 -1.27 -1.64 -9.60
C GLU A 10 -0.37 -1.00 -8.53
N LYS A 11 -0.88 0.04 -7.85
CA LYS A 11 -0.16 0.73 -6.76
C LYS A 11 0.11 -0.21 -5.58
N MET A 12 -0.88 -1.02 -5.18
CA MET A 12 -0.70 -2.06 -4.14
C MET A 12 0.43 -3.03 -4.51
N THR A 13 0.42 -3.54 -5.74
CA THR A 13 1.46 -4.47 -6.20
C THR A 13 2.86 -3.85 -6.14
N SER A 14 2.98 -2.58 -6.54
CA SER A 14 4.25 -1.85 -6.51
C SER A 14 4.76 -1.60 -5.09
N VAL A 15 3.89 -1.13 -4.19
CA VAL A 15 4.23 -0.88 -2.78
C VAL A 15 4.59 -2.19 -2.08
N LYS A 16 3.84 -3.27 -2.32
CA LYS A 16 4.18 -4.60 -1.78
C LYS A 16 5.58 -5.04 -2.21
N ALA A 17 5.91 -4.88 -3.49
CA ALA A 17 7.22 -5.22 -4.01
C ALA A 17 8.35 -4.35 -3.40
N ALA A 18 8.09 -3.07 -3.14
CA ALA A 18 9.03 -2.19 -2.45
C ALA A 18 9.24 -2.65 -0.99
N CYS A 19 8.17 -3.00 -0.29
CA CYS A 19 8.18 -3.54 1.07
C CYS A 19 8.95 -4.86 1.16
N ASP A 20 8.76 -5.76 0.19
CA ASP A 20 9.49 -7.03 0.10
C ASP A 20 10.99 -6.84 -0.11
N LYS A 21 11.38 -5.91 -1.00
CA LYS A 21 12.79 -5.58 -1.29
C LYS A 21 13.49 -4.85 -0.15
N ALA A 22 12.74 -4.17 0.71
CA ALA A 22 13.30 -3.40 1.80
C ALA A 22 13.94 -4.31 2.86
N PRO A 23 15.08 -3.87 3.46
CA PRO A 23 15.70 -4.59 4.55
C PRO A 23 14.74 -4.69 5.75
N ALA A 24 14.75 -5.83 6.42
CA ALA A 24 13.98 -6.02 7.65
C ALA A 24 14.39 -4.97 8.70
N GLY A 25 13.40 -4.27 9.25
CA GLY A 25 13.61 -3.20 10.21
C GLY A 25 12.32 -2.40 10.45
N PRO A 26 12.36 -1.47 11.42
CA PRO A 26 11.17 -0.76 11.89
C PRO A 26 10.44 0.03 10.80
N ARG A 27 11.14 0.43 9.74
CA ARG A 27 10.56 1.06 8.54
C ARG A 27 9.71 0.09 7.73
N LYS A 28 10.21 -1.13 7.50
CA LYS A 28 9.46 -2.19 6.80
C LYS A 28 8.24 -2.62 7.61
N ASP A 29 8.36 -2.70 8.93
CA ASP A 29 7.22 -3.03 9.80
C ASP A 29 6.10 -1.97 9.67
N ARG A 30 6.44 -0.67 9.74
CA ARG A 30 5.47 0.42 9.52
C ARG A 30 4.86 0.42 8.13
N ALA A 31 5.68 0.19 7.11
CA ALA A 31 5.20 0.08 5.74
C ALA A 31 4.22 -1.09 5.55
N LEU A 32 4.46 -2.21 6.24
CA LEU A 32 3.55 -3.36 6.29
C LEU A 32 2.24 -3.03 7.02
N GLU A 33 2.28 -2.29 8.13
CA GLU A 33 1.08 -1.82 8.83
C GLU A 33 0.19 -0.95 7.92
N HIS A 34 0.80 0.03 7.24
CA HIS A 34 0.11 0.88 6.25
C HIS A 34 -0.42 0.05 5.07
N TYR A 35 0.37 -0.90 4.55
CA TYR A 35 -0.08 -1.77 3.46
C TYR A 35 -1.29 -2.64 3.85
N GLN A 36 -1.32 -3.17 5.07
CA GLN A 36 -2.47 -3.93 5.58
C GLN A 36 -3.71 -3.06 5.78
N ALA A 37 -3.53 -1.80 6.18
CA ALA A 37 -4.63 -0.83 6.24
C ALA A 37 -5.19 -0.56 4.84
N ALA A 38 -4.32 -0.39 3.85
CA ALA A 38 -4.69 -0.24 2.44
C ALA A 38 -5.47 -1.46 1.92
N GLU A 39 -5.04 -2.70 2.22
CA GLU A 39 -5.78 -3.91 1.84
C GLU A 39 -7.22 -3.90 2.38
N LYS A 40 -7.40 -3.58 3.66
CA LYS A 40 -8.74 -3.51 4.28
C LYS A 40 -9.59 -2.39 3.66
N ALA A 41 -9.01 -1.23 3.41
CA ALA A 41 -9.70 -0.11 2.76
C ALA A 41 -10.14 -0.49 1.33
N HIS A 42 -9.28 -1.21 0.59
CA HIS A 42 -9.60 -1.68 -0.75
C HIS A 42 -10.75 -2.69 -0.74
N GLU A 43 -10.76 -3.63 0.20
CA GLU A 43 -11.88 -4.57 0.41
C GLU A 43 -13.19 -3.84 0.74
N ALA A 44 -13.09 -2.72 1.48
CA ALA A 44 -14.21 -1.83 1.77
C ALA A 44 -14.61 -0.91 0.59
N ASN A 45 -13.97 -1.02 -0.58
CA ASN A 45 -14.14 -0.14 -1.74
C ASN A 45 -13.82 1.34 -1.43
N ASN A 46 -12.99 1.59 -0.42
CA ASN A 46 -12.53 2.93 -0.03
C ASN A 46 -11.18 3.24 -0.70
N TYR A 47 -11.25 3.64 -1.97
CA TYR A 47 -10.07 3.85 -2.81
C TYR A 47 -9.22 5.04 -2.38
N ASP A 48 -9.82 6.11 -1.86
CA ASP A 48 -9.09 7.27 -1.31
C ASP A 48 -8.20 6.86 -0.13
N GLU A 49 -8.76 6.09 0.81
CA GLU A 49 -8.00 5.60 1.97
C GLU A 49 -6.93 4.59 1.53
N THR A 50 -7.24 3.73 0.56
CA THR A 50 -6.27 2.81 -0.02
C THR A 50 -5.09 3.57 -0.62
N ASP A 51 -5.34 4.59 -1.45
CA ASP A 51 -4.28 5.37 -2.10
C ASP A 51 -3.39 6.10 -1.08
N ARG A 52 -4.01 6.66 -0.04
CA ARG A 52 -3.34 7.36 1.06
C ARG A 52 -2.43 6.43 1.86
N GLU A 53 -2.95 5.27 2.28
CA GLU A 53 -2.18 4.29 3.05
C GLU A 53 -1.05 3.69 2.20
N LEU A 54 -1.27 3.47 0.90
CA LEU A 54 -0.19 3.04 -0.01
C LEU A 54 0.90 4.09 -0.18
N ASN A 55 0.55 5.37 -0.20
CA ASN A 55 1.54 6.44 -0.25
C ASN A 55 2.36 6.47 1.05
N ALA A 56 1.70 6.40 2.21
CA ALA A 56 2.38 6.35 3.50
C ALA A 56 3.30 5.12 3.62
N ALA A 57 2.81 3.95 3.18
CA ALA A 57 3.63 2.74 3.11
C ALA A 57 4.86 2.96 2.24
N ALA A 58 4.71 3.55 1.05
CA ALA A 58 5.84 3.85 0.18
C ALA A 58 6.84 4.84 0.82
N GLU A 59 6.36 5.89 1.47
CA GLU A 59 7.22 6.89 2.13
C GLU A 59 8.05 6.32 3.29
N GLU A 60 7.55 5.30 4.00
CA GLU A 60 8.32 4.63 5.06
C GLU A 60 9.52 3.82 4.52
N ILE A 61 9.48 3.39 3.25
CA ILE A 61 10.48 2.50 2.64
C ILE A 61 11.44 3.19 1.67
N ILE A 62 11.11 4.41 1.22
CA ILE A 62 11.97 5.26 0.38
C ILE A 62 13.06 5.92 1.25
#